data_AF-A0AAF0LFD0-F1
#
_entry.id   AF-A0AAF0LFD0-F1
#
_cell.length_a   1.000
_cell.length_b   1.000
_cell.length_c   1.000
_cell.angle_alpha   90.00
_cell.angle_beta   90.00
_cell.angle_gamma   90.00
#
_symmetry.space_group_name_H-M   'P 1'
#
loop_
_entity.id
_entity.type
_entity.pdbx_description
1 polymer ?
#
loop_
_entity_poly.entity_id
_entity_poly.type
_entity_poly.pdbx_seq_one_letter_code
_entity_poly.pdbx_strand_id
1 'polypeptide(L)'
;MSDELSLFDDPDVRPAQPAPMTDSQRLAIRSAFARLGISTAREQFDVVEKLTGERIAAVSDLTETAAQSLIYGLQSKVRHAGRANTGNSWADRDEDTWIDKL
;
A
#
# COMPACT_ATOMS: atom_id res chain seq x y z
N MET A 1 35.11 42.46 -12.94
CA MET A 1 34.63 42.34 -11.54
C MET A 1 33.34 41.58 -11.65
N SER A 2 33.45 40.28 -11.38
CA SER A 2 32.46 39.26 -11.72
C SER A 2 31.66 38.90 -10.47
N ASP A 3 30.47 38.34 -10.72
CA ASP A 3 29.74 37.46 -9.80
C ASP A 3 29.13 38.07 -8.53
N GLU A 4 27.99 38.76 -8.69
CA GLU A 4 27.03 38.99 -7.59
C GLU A 4 25.59 38.50 -7.92
N LEU A 5 25.40 37.55 -8.84
CA LEU A 5 24.04 37.13 -9.26
C LEU A 5 23.82 35.62 -9.40
N SER A 6 24.44 34.79 -8.55
CA SER A 6 24.12 33.34 -8.55
C SER A 6 23.93 32.76 -7.15
N LEU A 7 23.09 33.43 -6.33
CA LEU A 7 22.70 32.96 -5.00
C LEU A 7 21.36 32.17 -5.00
N PHE A 8 20.75 31.98 -6.18
CA PHE A 8 19.53 31.20 -6.36
C PHE A 8 19.81 29.97 -7.22
N ASP A 9 20.73 29.11 -6.78
CA ASP A 9 20.73 27.71 -7.20
C ASP A 9 19.67 27.02 -6.34
N ASP A 10 18.39 27.25 -6.70
CA ASP A 10 17.29 26.44 -6.19
C ASP A 10 17.56 25.03 -6.73
N PRO A 11 17.94 24.05 -5.88
CA PRO A 11 18.19 22.71 -6.37
C PRO A 11 16.86 22.26 -6.96
N ASP A 12 16.78 22.13 -8.29
CA ASP A 12 15.60 21.69 -9.05
C ASP A 12 14.95 20.48 -8.35
N VAL A 13 14.05 20.75 -7.40
CA VAL A 13 13.38 19.73 -6.57
C VAL A 13 12.29 19.18 -7.45
N ARG A 14 12.68 18.46 -8.50
CA ARG A 14 11.74 17.74 -9.34
C ARG A 14 11.00 16.80 -8.39
N PRO A 15 9.65 16.84 -8.36
CA PRO A 15 8.91 15.88 -7.57
C PRO A 15 9.37 14.50 -8.03
N ALA A 16 9.93 13.71 -7.11
CA ALA A 16 10.38 12.37 -7.39
C ALA A 16 9.20 11.62 -8.02
N GLN A 17 9.35 11.21 -9.28
CA GLN A 17 8.30 10.44 -9.94
C GLN A 17 8.07 9.19 -9.10
N PRO A 18 6.80 8.86 -8.78
CA PRO A 18 6.52 7.73 -7.92
C PRO A 18 7.10 6.47 -8.56
N ALA A 19 7.95 5.76 -7.81
CA ALA A 19 8.60 4.56 -8.29
C ALA A 19 7.54 3.51 -8.65
N PRO A 20 7.72 2.75 -9.75
CA PRO A 20 6.82 1.66 -10.08
C PRO A 20 6.93 0.53 -9.05
N MET A 21 5.86 -0.23 -8.88
CA MET A 21 5.85 -1.40 -8.01
C MET A 21 6.96 -2.40 -8.38
N THR A 22 7.67 -2.88 -7.35
CA THR A 22 8.72 -3.90 -7.49
C THR A 22 8.15 -5.30 -7.74
N ASP A 23 8.93 -6.20 -8.32
CA ASP A 23 8.50 -7.59 -8.55
C ASP A 23 8.20 -8.35 -7.25
N SER A 24 8.95 -8.06 -6.18
CA SER A 24 8.70 -8.63 -4.85
C SER A 24 7.34 -8.23 -4.30
N GLN A 25 6.95 -6.96 -4.45
CA GLN A 25 5.64 -6.47 -4.05
C GLN A 25 4.52 -7.08 -4.90
N ARG A 26 4.74 -7.20 -6.22
CA ARG A 26 3.80 -7.86 -7.13
C ARG A 26 3.53 -9.30 -6.72
N LEU A 27 4.57 -10.05 -6.36
CA LEU A 27 4.43 -11.43 -5.88
C LEU A 27 3.67 -11.48 -4.55
N ALA A 28 3.97 -10.56 -3.62
CA ALA A 28 3.28 -10.45 -2.34
C ALA A 28 1.77 -10.20 -2.54
N ILE A 29 1.40 -9.23 -3.38
CA ILE A 29 0.00 -8.91 -3.72
C ILE A 29 -0.70 -10.13 -4.33
N ARG A 30 -0.08 -10.78 -5.32
CA ARG A 30 -0.65 -11.98 -5.96
C ARG A 30 -0.89 -13.10 -4.95
N SER A 31 0.08 -13.36 -4.07
CA SER A 31 -0.06 -14.39 -3.04
C SER A 31 -1.17 -14.07 -2.04
N ALA A 32 -1.33 -12.79 -1.68
CA ALA A 32 -2.37 -12.36 -0.76
C ALA A 32 -3.77 -12.46 -1.40
N PHE A 33 -3.92 -12.09 -2.67
CA PHE A 33 -5.17 -12.32 -3.42
C PHE A 33 -5.53 -13.80 -3.49
N ALA A 34 -4.56 -14.66 -3.81
CA ALA A 34 -4.77 -16.11 -3.85
C ALA A 34 -5.22 -16.66 -2.49
N ARG A 35 -4.64 -16.20 -1.37
CA ARG A 35 -5.05 -16.59 -0.01
C ARG A 35 -6.45 -16.12 0.37
N LEU A 36 -6.91 -14.99 -0.19
CA LEU A 36 -8.26 -14.47 0.01
C LEU A 36 -9.29 -15.08 -0.96
N GLY A 37 -8.86 -15.95 -1.88
CA GLY A 37 -9.74 -16.51 -2.92
C GLY A 37 -10.11 -15.49 -4.01
N ILE A 38 -9.48 -14.31 -4.02
CA ILE A 38 -9.73 -13.26 -5.00
C ILE A 38 -8.98 -13.63 -6.29
N SER A 39 -9.74 -14.08 -7.28
CA SER A 39 -9.19 -14.57 -8.54
C SER A 39 -9.64 -13.76 -9.75
N THR A 40 -10.76 -13.03 -9.65
CA THR A 40 -11.27 -12.24 -10.77
C THR A 40 -10.63 -10.86 -10.81
N ALA A 41 -10.39 -10.34 -12.02
CA ALA A 41 -9.82 -9.01 -12.20
C ALA A 41 -10.70 -7.91 -11.58
N ARG A 42 -12.02 -8.06 -11.70
CA ARG A 42 -13.00 -7.13 -11.10
C ARG A 42 -12.84 -7.03 -9.59
N GLU A 43 -12.79 -8.17 -8.89
CA GLU A 43 -12.61 -8.17 -7.44
C GLU A 43 -11.25 -7.61 -7.02
N GLN A 44 -10.18 -7.90 -7.80
CA GLN A 44 -8.86 -7.33 -7.53
C GLN A 44 -8.88 -5.80 -7.63
N PHE A 45 -9.50 -5.24 -8.68
CA PHE A 45 -9.64 -3.79 -8.83
C PHE A 45 -10.50 -3.16 -7.74
N ASP A 46 -11.64 -3.77 -7.41
CA ASP A 46 -12.51 -3.30 -6.33
C ASP A 46 -11.77 -3.25 -4.98
N VAL A 47 -10.89 -4.23 -4.72
CA VAL A 47 -10.10 -4.27 -3.49
C VAL A 47 -8.97 -3.25 -3.51
N VAL A 48 -8.32 -3.06 -4.66
CA VAL A 48 -7.28 -2.03 -4.81
C VAL A 48 -7.88 -0.65 -4.60
N GLU A 49 -8.99 -0.33 -5.26
CA GLU A 49 -9.69 0.96 -5.14
C GLU A 49 -10.11 1.21 -3.69
N LYS A 50 -10.63 0.20 -2.99
CA LYS A 50 -11.02 0.33 -1.56
C LYS A 50 -9.85 0.55 -0.61
N LEU A 51 -8.67 -0.03 -0.89
CA LEU A 51 -7.53 0.00 0.02
C LEU A 51 -6.53 1.12 -0.27
N THR A 52 -6.43 1.54 -1.52
CA THR A 52 -5.50 2.58 -1.97
C THR A 52 -6.20 3.90 -2.29
N GLY A 53 -7.52 3.88 -2.54
CA GLY A 53 -8.26 5.03 -3.04
C GLY A 53 -8.03 5.30 -4.53
N GLU A 54 -7.20 4.49 -5.20
CA GLU A 54 -6.83 4.68 -6.61
C GLU A 54 -7.58 3.69 -7.51
N ARG A 55 -8.20 4.22 -8.56
CA ARG A 55 -8.81 3.40 -9.61
C ARG A 55 -7.79 3.08 -10.68
N ILE A 56 -7.29 1.86 -10.66
CA ILE A 56 -6.28 1.36 -11.59
C ILE A 56 -6.90 0.55 -12.74
N ALA A 57 -6.26 0.57 -13.91
CA ALA A 57 -6.63 -0.28 -15.05
C ALA A 57 -5.92 -1.64 -14.99
N ALA A 58 -4.70 -1.67 -14.43
CA ALA A 58 -3.96 -2.89 -14.17
C ALA A 58 -3.19 -2.80 -12.84
N VAL A 59 -3.03 -3.94 -12.15
CA VAL A 59 -2.26 -4.02 -10.89
C VAL A 59 -0.78 -3.64 -11.10
N SER A 60 -0.27 -3.77 -12.34
CA SER A 60 1.06 -3.31 -12.74
C SER A 60 1.25 -1.80 -12.69
N ASP A 61 0.15 -1.03 -12.74
CA ASP A 61 0.18 0.44 -12.78
C ASP A 61 0.33 1.04 -11.38
N LEU A 62 0.33 0.20 -10.35
CA LEU A 62 0.55 0.63 -8.98
C LEU A 62 1.97 1.14 -8.78
N THR A 63 2.05 2.25 -8.05
CA THR A 63 3.31 2.78 -7.53
C THR A 63 3.78 1.91 -6.36
N GLU A 64 5.07 1.98 -6.03
CA GLU A 64 5.66 1.26 -4.90
C GLU A 64 4.92 1.58 -3.58
N THR A 65 4.56 2.86 -3.38
CA THR A 65 3.83 3.31 -2.19
C THR A 65 2.40 2.75 -2.15
N ALA A 66 1.67 2.81 -3.27
CA ALA A 66 0.30 2.27 -3.35
C ALA A 66 0.31 0.73 -3.20
N ALA A 67 1.29 0.05 -3.81
CA ALA A 67 1.50 -1.37 -3.66
C ALA A 67 1.78 -1.76 -2.20
N GLN A 68 2.60 -0.99 -1.49
CA GLN A 68 2.90 -1.23 -0.08
C GLN A 68 1.64 -1.09 0.79
N SER A 69 0.86 -0.03 0.60
CA SER A 69 -0.42 0.17 1.30
C SER A 69 -1.40 -0.98 1.03
N LEU A 70 -1.48 -1.42 -0.23
CA LEU A 70 -2.29 -2.57 -0.63
C LEU A 70 -1.85 -3.85 0.07
N ILE A 71 -0.54 -4.13 0.13
CA ILE A 71 0.01 -5.31 0.82
C ILE A 71 -0.39 -5.32 2.29
N TYR A 72 -0.24 -4.21 3.01
CA TYR A 72 -0.64 -4.12 4.42
C TYR A 72 -2.15 -4.37 4.60
N GLY A 73 -2.99 -3.77 3.75
CA GLY A 73 -4.44 -3.97 3.78
C GLY A 73 -4.86 -5.41 3.49
N LEU A 74 -4.23 -6.04 2.49
CA LEU A 74 -4.47 -7.44 2.14
C LEU A 74 -4.02 -8.40 3.26
N GLN A 75 -2.85 -8.17 3.85
CA GLN A 75 -2.37 -8.97 4.98
C GLN A 75 -3.30 -8.86 6.19
N SER A 76 -3.81 -7.65 6.48
CA SER A 76 -4.82 -7.47 7.52
C SER A 76 -6.08 -8.29 7.22
N LYS A 77 -6.63 -8.18 6.00
CA LYS A 77 -7.78 -8.99 5.57
C LYS A 77 -7.53 -10.50 5.67
N VAL A 78 -6.35 -10.97 5.30
CA VAL A 78 -5.98 -12.40 5.41
C VAL A 78 -5.98 -12.86 6.87
N ARG A 79 -5.44 -12.05 7.79
CA ARG A 79 -5.48 -12.35 9.24
C ARG A 79 -6.92 -12.42 9.75
N HIS A 80 -7.77 -11.46 9.36
CA HIS A 80 -9.18 -11.43 9.77
C HIS A 80 -10.00 -12.58 9.15
N ALA A 81 -9.76 -12.93 7.89
CA ALA A 81 -10.43 -14.02 7.19
C ALA A 81 -10.06 -15.39 7.79
N GLY A 82 -8.81 -15.60 8.19
CA GLY A 82 -8.38 -16.81 8.90
C GLY A 82 -9.07 -16.97 10.26
N ARG A 83 -9.35 -15.85 10.95
CA ARG A 83 -10.03 -15.83 12.26
C ARG A 83 -11.53 -16.13 12.16
N ALA A 84 -12.16 -15.94 11.00
CA ALA A 84 -13.58 -16.25 10.80
C ALA A 84 -13.87 -17.76 10.68
N ASN A 85 -12.92 -18.55 10.19
CA ASN A 85 -13.04 -20.03 10.10
C ASN A 85 -12.67 -20.75 11.40
N THR A 86 -12.02 -20.07 12.34
CA THR A 86 -11.83 -20.56 13.72
C THR A 86 -12.88 -19.87 14.57
N GLY A 87 -14.06 -20.48 14.71
CA GLY A 87 -15.15 -19.94 15.50
C GLY A 87 -14.68 -19.38 16.84
N ASN A 88 -15.15 -18.16 17.15
CA ASN A 88 -14.99 -17.45 18.40
C ASN A 88 -13.60 -16.81 18.66
N SER A 89 -13.44 -15.52 18.33
CA SER A 89 -12.57 -14.62 19.10
C SER A 89 -12.75 -13.15 18.74
N TRP A 90 -13.68 -12.50 19.42
CA TRP A 90 -13.71 -11.06 19.71
C TRP A 90 -12.51 -10.63 20.61
N ALA A 91 -11.30 -11.14 20.35
CA ALA A 91 -10.22 -11.18 21.35
C ALA A 91 -8.88 -10.52 20.96
N ASP A 92 -8.80 -9.79 19.84
CA ASP A 92 -7.60 -8.99 19.52
C ASP A 92 -8.08 -7.57 19.23
N ARG A 93 -8.49 -6.86 20.29
CA ARG A 93 -7.67 -5.78 20.84
C ARG A 93 -7.43 -4.70 19.80
N ASP A 94 -8.31 -3.70 19.85
CA ASP A 94 -7.84 -2.33 20.05
C ASP A 94 -6.74 -2.36 21.13
N GLU A 95 -5.48 -2.46 20.70
CA GLU A 95 -4.38 -1.83 21.42
C GLU A 95 -4.58 -0.33 21.30
N ASP A 96 -5.54 0.13 22.11
CA ASP A 96 -5.62 1.49 22.57
C ASP A 96 -4.30 1.79 23.30
N THR A 97 -3.77 3.00 23.10
CA THR A 97 -2.59 3.61 23.73
C THR A 97 -1.19 3.16 23.26
N TRP A 98 -0.74 3.71 22.11
CA TRP A 98 0.70 3.87 21.81
C TRP A 98 1.20 5.32 21.82
N ILE A 99 0.35 6.31 22.15
CA ILE A 99 0.85 7.68 22.40
C ILE A 99 1.28 7.81 23.86
N ASP A 100 2.53 7.46 24.09
CA ASP A 100 3.37 8.05 25.13
C ASP A 100 4.26 9.14 24.50
N LYS A 101 4.55 10.17 25.30
CA LYS A 101 5.39 11.38 25.05
C LYS A 101 4.73 12.60 24.39
N LEU A 102 4.26 13.53 25.22
CA LEU A 102 5.08 14.64 25.76
C LEU A 102 4.35 15.40 26.87
#